data_AF-A0A7W1XU96-F1
#
_entry.id   AF-A0A7W1XU96-F1
#
_cell.length_a   1.000
_cell.length_b   1.000
_cell.length_c   1.000
_cell.angle_alpha   90.00
_cell.angle_beta   90.00
_cell.angle_gamma   90.00
#
_symmetry.space_group_name_H-M   'P 1'
#
loop_
_entity.id
_entity.type
_entity.pdbx_description
1 polymer ?
#
loop_
_entity_poly.entity_id
_entity_poly.type
_entity_poly.pdbx_seq_one_letter_code
_entity_poly.pdbx_strand_id
1 'polypeptide(L)'
;MRICKSRFLLVGFLLAAGVMLSGCAAVIQQIQQTTGSKIEEVDRLSLQKQKQVEQEEEPDAETEKSLSKSPAPHIKLEEILNDAGQGEYAGEKYDRNEVINALKQMPKGLSDDKAYAYLLGLVGENYKQDVEVFDILDSYSYEDKAESWRKVKKPWLEIKNQTASGNGQTKQPPKLMNYVVLLDASGSMDGKLEEQKKMDAVKTSLTSLAAHFAKKDVQFQLRVYGFEGSPRKKDRALSCNSTKKIYASFQFDKQDFTKTLEQVKPTGYNPLALALFKAKADLKKDAPAKSENHIIVITDGYDNCDGNPEKMAQLLHLSDSVANVHVIGLDVGMDTEEQLRKIADYAGGDYATVETEQELGRVLISELNRLKQKNQPWAIRALDAVNKAHHYDEHRLDQIYIDMHTKVDQESERLNETNHYIKSDRKIDQRTFNQINSWIQLRNKQLKNYANKRFGEIGIHLDEKYQEQVSGLLKDWEEAGGSQKQIQEKKEQLMKENSASQYHRNMQIQMQGKQ
;
A
#
# COMPACT_ATOMS: atom_id res chain seq x y z
N MET A 1 7.02 73.36 50.09
CA MET A 1 7.68 74.57 49.54
C MET A 1 7.42 74.61 48.04
N ARG A 2 7.01 75.79 47.56
CA ARG A 2 6.65 76.11 46.17
C ARG A 2 7.89 76.22 45.26
N ILE A 3 7.60 76.22 43.96
CA ILE A 3 8.20 76.97 42.80
C ILE A 3 8.43 75.95 41.66
N CYS A 4 7.59 75.79 40.62
CA CYS A 4 6.99 76.70 39.62
C CYS A 4 7.93 77.10 38.47
N LYS A 5 7.66 76.58 37.25
CA LYS A 5 7.51 77.24 35.91
C LYS A 5 7.66 76.16 34.80
N SER A 6 6.65 75.81 33.99
CA SER A 6 6.09 76.54 32.81
C SER A 6 7.10 76.59 31.65
N ARG A 7 6.88 76.20 30.38
CA ARG A 7 5.69 76.05 29.51
C ARG A 7 6.16 75.54 28.12
N PHE A 8 5.38 74.70 27.40
CA PHE A 8 4.84 74.91 26.02
C PHE A 8 4.47 73.60 25.30
N LEU A 9 3.34 73.68 24.58
CA LEU A 9 2.66 72.65 23.78
C LEU A 9 3.46 72.18 22.55
N LEU A 10 3.28 70.91 22.14
CA LEU A 10 2.84 70.58 20.77
C LEU A 10 2.22 69.17 20.67
N VAL A 11 1.17 69.12 19.86
CA VAL A 11 0.27 67.99 19.53
C VAL A 11 0.95 66.99 18.59
N GLY A 12 0.63 65.69 18.69
CA GLY A 12 0.96 64.74 17.63
C GLY A 12 0.77 63.26 17.96
N PHE A 13 -0.42 62.74 17.67
CA PHE A 13 -0.78 61.32 17.59
C PHE A 13 0.15 60.56 16.63
N LEU A 14 0.75 59.43 17.01
CA LEU A 14 1.43 58.52 16.08
C LEU A 14 1.31 57.04 16.50
N LEU A 15 0.28 56.43 15.90
CA LEU A 15 0.18 55.08 15.36
C LEU A 15 1.17 53.99 15.79
N ALA A 16 0.60 52.94 16.38
CA ALA A 16 1.09 51.58 16.29
C ALA A 16 1.05 51.08 14.83
N ALA A 17 2.14 50.49 14.35
CA ALA A 17 2.17 49.73 13.10
C ALA A 17 3.20 48.58 13.17
N GLY A 18 2.65 47.36 13.21
CA GLY A 18 3.05 46.19 12.40
C GLY A 18 4.49 45.70 12.42
N VAL A 19 4.75 44.65 13.20
CA VAL A 19 5.76 43.62 12.87
C VAL A 19 5.04 42.49 12.15
N MET A 20 5.11 42.49 10.81
CA MET A 20 4.87 41.34 9.94
C MET A 20 5.75 41.54 8.70
N LEU A 21 6.93 40.93 8.67
CA LEU A 21 7.70 40.74 7.43
C LEU A 21 7.89 39.24 7.23
N SER A 22 6.97 38.71 6.43
CA SER A 22 6.85 37.36 5.92
C SER A 22 7.86 37.10 4.81
N GLY A 23 8.64 36.02 4.95
CA GLY A 23 8.60 34.86 4.05
C GLY A 23 8.87 34.97 2.53
N CYS A 24 9.34 36.09 1.97
CA CYS A 24 9.42 36.25 0.50
C CYS A 24 10.73 35.82 -0.20
N ALA A 25 11.71 35.20 0.46
CA ALA A 25 13.02 34.92 -0.16
C ALA A 25 13.27 33.46 -0.58
N ALA A 26 12.53 32.48 -0.06
CA ALA A 26 12.86 31.06 -0.25
C ALA A 26 12.43 30.49 -1.62
N VAL A 27 11.29 30.93 -2.17
CA VAL A 27 10.70 30.37 -3.41
C VAL A 27 11.48 30.77 -4.67
N ILE A 28 12.04 31.99 -4.70
CA ILE A 28 12.83 32.48 -5.85
C ILE A 28 14.21 31.82 -5.91
N GLN A 29 14.79 31.50 -4.75
CA GLN A 29 16.10 30.87 -4.65
C GLN A 29 16.06 29.39 -5.08
N GLN A 30 14.91 28.73 -4.94
CA GLN A 30 14.70 27.33 -5.35
C GLN A 30 14.47 27.16 -6.87
N ILE A 31 13.87 28.17 -7.54
CA ILE A 31 13.65 28.15 -9.00
C ILE A 31 14.93 28.53 -9.78
N GLN A 32 15.79 29.37 -9.19
CA GLN A 32 17.07 29.77 -9.81
C GLN A 32 18.16 28.69 -9.72
N GLN A 33 18.07 27.74 -8.79
CA GLN A 33 19.07 26.66 -8.65
C GLN A 33 18.82 25.44 -9.56
N THR A 34 17.60 25.25 -10.08
CA THR A 34 17.21 24.05 -10.84
C THR A 34 17.03 24.28 -12.35
N THR A 35 16.89 25.53 -12.81
CA THR A 35 16.83 25.84 -14.25
C THR A 35 18.21 26.27 -14.78
N GLY A 36 18.99 25.29 -15.20
CA GLY A 36 20.41 25.40 -15.54
C GLY A 36 20.82 26.57 -16.44
N SER A 37 21.81 27.33 -15.95
CA SER A 37 22.90 27.85 -16.78
C SER A 37 24.19 27.52 -16.07
N LYS A 38 24.95 26.59 -16.64
CA LYS A 38 26.40 26.51 -16.48
C LYS A 38 26.97 25.99 -17.79
N ILE A 39 27.13 26.92 -18.74
CA ILE A 39 28.12 26.77 -19.78
C ILE A 39 28.95 28.06 -19.69
N GLU A 40 30.26 27.87 -19.47
CA GLU A 40 31.32 28.87 -19.25
C GLU A 40 31.54 29.46 -17.84
N GLU A 41 31.58 28.64 -16.77
CA GLU A 41 32.46 28.96 -15.61
C GLU A 41 32.74 27.80 -14.62
N VAL A 42 32.66 26.54 -15.07
CA VAL A 42 32.92 25.37 -14.18
C VAL A 42 34.16 24.59 -14.55
N ASP A 43 34.63 24.69 -15.79
CA ASP A 43 35.85 24.01 -16.23
C ASP A 43 37.15 24.60 -15.66
N ARG A 44 37.11 25.77 -15.02
CA ARG A 44 38.29 26.34 -14.33
C ARG A 44 38.37 26.03 -12.85
N LEU A 45 37.24 25.75 -12.18
CA LEU A 45 37.22 25.52 -10.74
C LEU A 45 37.31 24.02 -10.36
N SER A 46 37.03 23.13 -11.30
CA SER A 46 37.22 21.67 -11.15
C SER A 46 38.71 21.25 -11.26
N LEU A 47 39.55 22.02 -11.94
CA LEU A 47 40.99 21.73 -12.11
C LEU A 47 41.89 22.18 -10.95
N GLN A 48 41.39 23.01 -10.01
CA GLN A 48 42.17 23.48 -8.84
C GLN A 48 41.83 22.76 -7.53
N LYS A 49 40.69 22.06 -7.45
CA LYS A 49 40.25 21.38 -6.22
C LYS A 49 40.66 19.91 -6.12
N GLN A 50 41.31 19.36 -7.15
CA GLN A 50 41.83 17.99 -7.18
C GLN A 50 43.28 17.83 -6.66
N LYS A 51 43.85 18.81 -5.95
CA LYS A 51 45.23 18.72 -5.45
C LYS A 51 45.46 18.79 -3.93
N GLN A 52 44.42 18.95 -3.12
CA GLN A 52 44.48 18.91 -1.65
C GLN A 52 43.05 18.51 -1.23
N VAL A 53 42.72 17.41 -0.56
CA VAL A 53 43.30 16.79 0.64
C VAL A 53 42.74 15.36 0.70
N GLU A 54 43.62 14.36 0.87
CA GLU A 54 43.27 13.06 1.44
C GLU A 54 43.21 13.19 2.98
N GLN A 55 42.32 12.38 3.60
CA GLN A 55 42.21 12.02 5.02
C GLN A 55 41.06 12.64 5.86
N GLU A 56 40.18 11.70 6.27
CA GLU A 56 39.52 11.51 7.57
C GLU A 56 38.19 12.20 7.97
N GLU A 57 37.31 11.30 8.47
CA GLU A 57 36.12 11.39 9.36
C GLU A 57 34.72 11.75 8.79
N GLU A 58 33.82 10.75 8.86
CA GLU A 58 32.37 10.83 8.62
C GLU A 58 31.63 11.50 9.79
N PRO A 59 30.64 12.38 9.53
CA PRO A 59 29.60 12.71 10.49
C PRO A 59 28.21 12.21 10.07
N ASP A 60 27.49 11.75 11.10
CA ASP A 60 26.11 11.28 11.21
C ASP A 60 25.09 11.75 10.16
N ALA A 61 24.40 10.75 9.61
CA ALA A 61 23.18 10.89 8.84
C ALA A 61 21.98 11.10 9.78
N GLU A 62 21.57 12.36 9.99
CA GLU A 62 20.18 12.70 10.29
C GLU A 62 19.93 14.17 9.95
N THR A 63 18.81 14.46 9.29
CA THR A 63 18.26 15.76 8.86
C THR A 63 18.83 16.44 7.60
N GLU A 64 18.76 15.77 6.43
CA GLU A 64 18.34 16.48 5.21
C GLU A 64 16.82 16.37 5.07
N LYS A 65 16.13 17.47 5.35
CA LYS A 65 14.71 17.62 5.09
C LYS A 65 14.54 17.61 3.56
N SER A 66 14.18 16.46 2.99
CA SER A 66 13.94 16.26 1.56
C SER A 66 13.08 17.38 0.98
N LEU A 67 13.71 18.32 0.27
CA LEU A 67 13.01 19.34 -0.49
C LEU A 67 12.47 18.65 -1.74
N SER A 68 11.15 18.63 -1.92
CA SER A 68 10.51 18.14 -3.14
C SER A 68 11.15 18.82 -4.34
N LYS A 69 11.73 18.05 -5.26
CA LYS A 69 12.29 18.57 -6.51
C LYS A 69 11.14 19.02 -7.40
N SER A 70 11.24 20.16 -8.05
CA SER A 70 10.26 20.55 -9.09
C SER A 70 10.44 19.68 -10.33
N PRO A 71 9.35 19.29 -11.04
CA PRO A 71 9.48 18.54 -12.27
C PRO A 71 10.21 19.36 -13.35
N ALA A 72 11.04 18.69 -14.13
CA ALA A 72 11.68 19.29 -15.29
C ALA A 72 10.69 19.34 -16.48
N PRO A 73 10.84 20.30 -17.42
CA PRO A 73 9.95 20.48 -18.58
C PRO A 73 10.21 19.42 -19.67
N HIS A 74 10.22 18.15 -19.28
CA HIS A 74 10.43 17.02 -20.19
C HIS A 74 9.29 16.89 -21.19
N ILE A 75 9.63 16.70 -22.45
CA ILE A 75 8.68 16.45 -23.55
C ILE A 75 8.68 14.97 -23.96
N LYS A 76 9.76 14.24 -23.68
CA LYS A 76 9.84 12.80 -23.97
C LYS A 76 9.22 12.02 -22.84
N LEU A 77 8.35 11.07 -23.18
CA LEU A 77 7.65 10.22 -22.23
C LEU A 77 8.60 9.54 -21.24
N GLU A 78 9.69 8.94 -21.72
CA GLU A 78 10.65 8.25 -20.83
C GLU A 78 11.26 9.18 -19.78
N GLU A 79 11.56 10.42 -20.14
CA GLU A 79 12.09 11.40 -19.19
C GLU A 79 11.01 11.85 -18.19
N ILE A 80 9.75 11.98 -18.64
CA ILE A 80 8.60 12.30 -17.77
C ILE A 80 8.36 11.19 -16.74
N LEU A 81 8.37 9.92 -17.18
CA LEU A 81 8.11 8.76 -16.32
C LEU A 81 9.23 8.54 -15.29
N ASN A 82 10.46 8.95 -15.60
CA ASN A 82 11.61 8.83 -14.70
C ASN A 82 11.81 10.05 -13.78
N ASP A 83 11.06 11.14 -14.00
CA ASP A 83 11.16 12.34 -13.19
C ASP A 83 10.58 12.10 -11.80
N ALA A 84 11.39 12.32 -10.77
CA ALA A 84 10.97 12.22 -9.37
C ALA A 84 10.38 13.54 -8.85
N GLY A 85 10.34 14.59 -9.68
CA GLY A 85 9.83 15.89 -9.30
C GLY A 85 8.31 15.91 -9.15
N GLN A 86 7.84 16.78 -8.26
CA GLN A 86 6.41 17.05 -8.05
C GLN A 86 6.19 18.54 -7.81
N GLY A 87 5.13 19.08 -8.40
CA GLY A 87 4.72 20.45 -8.22
C GLY A 87 4.33 20.76 -6.77
N GLU A 88 4.54 21.99 -6.34
CA GLU A 88 4.28 22.45 -4.97
C GLU A 88 2.82 22.22 -4.52
N TYR A 89 1.89 22.40 -5.46
CA TYR A 89 0.44 22.27 -5.28
C TYR A 89 -0.15 21.11 -6.11
N ALA A 90 0.65 20.08 -6.40
CA ALA A 90 0.17 18.89 -7.07
C ALA A 90 -0.66 17.98 -6.14
N GLY A 91 -1.45 17.07 -6.73
CA GLY A 91 -2.27 16.10 -6.01
C GLY A 91 -3.24 16.74 -5.01
N GLU A 92 -3.26 16.21 -3.79
CA GLU A 92 -4.16 16.64 -2.70
C GLU A 92 -3.82 18.04 -2.17
N LYS A 93 -2.63 18.58 -2.46
CA LYS A 93 -2.21 19.93 -2.05
C LYS A 93 -2.75 21.03 -2.95
N TYR A 94 -3.50 20.67 -3.99
CA TYR A 94 -4.00 21.63 -4.96
C TYR A 94 -4.96 22.62 -4.31
N ASP A 95 -4.51 23.88 -4.22
CA ASP A 95 -5.34 25.03 -3.93
C ASP A 95 -5.22 26.04 -5.06
N ARG A 96 -6.35 26.29 -5.73
CA ARG A 96 -6.39 27.18 -6.89
C ARG A 96 -5.98 28.61 -6.55
N ASN A 97 -6.30 29.12 -5.36
CA ASN A 97 -5.95 30.48 -4.96
C ASN A 97 -4.45 30.60 -4.71
N GLU A 98 -3.85 29.61 -4.07
CA GLU A 98 -2.40 29.55 -3.84
C GLU A 98 -1.63 29.48 -5.16
N VAL A 99 -2.08 28.63 -6.10
CA VAL A 99 -1.50 28.56 -7.45
C VAL A 99 -1.59 29.92 -8.16
N ILE A 100 -2.74 30.58 -8.14
CA ILE A 100 -2.90 31.92 -8.73
C ILE A 100 -1.99 32.95 -8.06
N ASN A 101 -1.84 32.89 -6.73
CA ASN A 101 -0.95 33.79 -6.01
C ASN A 101 0.52 33.58 -6.41
N ALA A 102 0.95 32.34 -6.59
CA ALA A 102 2.29 32.01 -7.10
C ALA A 102 2.47 32.51 -8.55
N LEU A 103 1.45 32.40 -9.41
CA LEU A 103 1.53 32.88 -10.80
C LEU A 103 1.63 34.40 -10.92
N LYS A 104 1.02 35.17 -10.00
CA LYS A 104 1.18 36.63 -9.97
C LYS A 104 2.66 37.04 -9.84
N GLN A 105 3.44 36.26 -9.09
CA GLN A 105 4.88 36.49 -8.87
C GLN A 105 5.76 36.03 -10.04
N MET A 106 5.21 35.34 -11.03
CA MET A 106 5.96 34.85 -12.19
C MET A 106 6.60 36.02 -12.97
N PRO A 107 7.91 35.96 -13.30
CA PRO A 107 8.57 36.94 -14.16
C PRO A 107 7.96 36.99 -15.57
N LYS A 108 7.98 38.18 -16.19
CA LYS A 108 7.56 38.35 -17.59
C LYS A 108 8.68 37.97 -18.56
N GLY A 109 8.32 37.48 -19.75
CA GLY A 109 9.28 37.25 -20.83
C GLY A 109 10.20 36.04 -20.62
N LEU A 110 9.79 35.07 -19.81
CA LEU A 110 10.47 33.78 -19.74
C LEU A 110 10.41 33.07 -21.10
N SER A 111 11.46 32.30 -21.42
CA SER A 111 11.45 31.41 -22.59
C SER A 111 10.39 30.33 -22.44
N ASP A 112 9.95 29.75 -23.56
CA ASP A 112 8.92 28.70 -23.62
C ASP A 112 9.16 27.60 -22.56
N ASP A 113 10.36 27.00 -22.53
CA ASP A 113 10.73 25.94 -21.58
C ASP A 113 10.71 26.40 -20.12
N LYS A 114 11.14 27.63 -19.83
CA LYS A 114 11.18 28.18 -18.47
C LYS A 114 9.78 28.52 -17.97
N ALA A 115 8.94 29.04 -18.85
CA ALA A 115 7.54 29.27 -18.54
C ALA A 115 6.82 27.94 -18.26
N TYR A 116 7.05 26.92 -19.08
CA TYR A 116 6.46 25.60 -18.87
C TYR A 116 6.97 24.92 -17.58
N ALA A 117 8.28 24.97 -17.32
CA ALA A 117 8.88 24.48 -16.08
C ALA A 117 8.29 25.16 -14.84
N TYR A 118 7.99 26.47 -14.92
CA TYR A 118 7.32 27.17 -13.83
C TYR A 118 5.91 26.61 -13.56
N LEU A 119 5.13 26.31 -14.61
CA LEU A 119 3.80 25.73 -14.44
C LEU A 119 3.87 24.32 -13.84
N LEU A 120 4.77 23.46 -14.36
CA LEU A 120 5.01 22.12 -13.81
C LEU A 120 5.51 22.18 -12.36
N GLY A 121 6.35 23.16 -12.01
CA GLY A 121 6.79 23.41 -10.64
C GLY A 121 5.66 23.73 -9.67
N LEU A 122 4.51 24.22 -10.16
CA LEU A 122 3.34 24.48 -9.34
C LEU A 122 2.37 23.29 -9.30
N VAL A 123 2.01 22.74 -10.45
CA VAL A 123 0.88 21.79 -10.57
C VAL A 123 1.22 20.49 -11.29
N GLY A 124 2.49 20.29 -11.67
CA GLY A 124 2.94 19.07 -12.35
C GLY A 124 2.92 17.87 -11.43
N GLU A 125 2.40 16.76 -11.91
CA GLU A 125 2.28 15.51 -11.16
C GLU A 125 3.53 14.64 -11.33
N ASN A 126 3.74 13.76 -10.34
CA ASN A 126 4.79 12.74 -10.38
C ASN A 126 4.17 11.39 -10.80
N TYR A 127 4.71 10.81 -11.87
CA TYR A 127 4.26 9.52 -12.41
C TYR A 127 5.21 8.36 -12.16
N LYS A 128 6.38 8.62 -11.56
CA LYS A 128 7.38 7.58 -11.31
C LYS A 128 6.84 6.50 -10.36
N GLN A 129 6.09 6.90 -9.36
CA GLN A 129 5.45 5.95 -8.44
C GLN A 129 4.41 5.08 -9.16
N ASP A 130 3.60 5.65 -10.06
CA ASP A 130 2.63 4.86 -10.84
C ASP A 130 3.31 3.81 -11.72
N VAL A 131 4.47 4.17 -12.31
CA VAL A 131 5.32 3.25 -13.09
C VAL A 131 5.84 2.11 -12.21
N GLU A 132 6.37 2.42 -11.03
CA GLU A 132 6.86 1.43 -10.07
C GLU A 132 5.76 0.45 -9.66
N VAL A 133 4.53 0.93 -9.40
CA VAL A 133 3.41 0.05 -9.06
C VAL A 133 3.05 -0.87 -10.25
N PHE A 134 3.00 -0.33 -11.47
CA PHE A 134 2.76 -1.14 -12.66
C PHE A 134 3.82 -2.24 -12.83
N ASP A 135 5.09 -1.91 -12.64
CA ASP A 135 6.19 -2.87 -12.78
C ASP A 135 6.14 -3.95 -11.69
N ILE A 136 5.75 -3.60 -10.46
CA ILE A 136 5.50 -4.55 -9.38
C ILE A 136 4.37 -5.51 -9.75
N LEU A 137 3.22 -5.01 -10.20
CA LEU A 137 2.09 -5.86 -10.62
C LEU A 137 2.49 -6.78 -11.78
N ASP A 138 3.25 -6.26 -12.74
CA ASP A 138 3.78 -7.04 -13.87
C ASP A 138 4.73 -8.15 -13.43
N SER A 139 5.36 -8.01 -12.26
CA SER A 139 6.26 -9.02 -11.70
C SER A 139 5.56 -10.14 -10.93
N TYR A 140 4.29 -9.96 -10.52
CA TYR A 140 3.59 -10.91 -9.66
C TYR A 140 3.46 -12.29 -10.29
N SER A 141 3.51 -13.31 -9.44
CA SER A 141 3.34 -14.71 -9.79
C SER A 141 2.47 -15.39 -8.73
N TYR A 142 1.75 -16.43 -9.15
CA TYR A 142 0.93 -17.25 -8.24
C TYR A 142 1.59 -18.59 -7.91
N GLU A 143 2.83 -18.80 -8.36
CA GLU A 143 3.57 -20.04 -8.19
C GLU A 143 3.80 -20.38 -6.71
N ASP A 144 4.33 -19.43 -5.92
CA ASP A 144 4.61 -19.64 -4.51
C ASP A 144 3.35 -20.01 -3.72
N LYS A 145 2.23 -19.38 -4.07
CA LYS A 145 0.91 -19.69 -3.51
C LYS A 145 0.42 -21.07 -3.92
N ALA A 146 0.52 -21.44 -5.20
CA ALA A 146 0.14 -22.79 -5.63
C ALA A 146 1.03 -23.86 -4.98
N GLU A 147 2.33 -23.59 -4.87
CA GLU A 147 3.32 -24.51 -4.32
C GLU A 147 3.18 -24.69 -2.81
N SER A 148 2.81 -23.64 -2.06
CA SER A 148 2.52 -23.77 -0.62
C SER A 148 1.41 -24.80 -0.39
N TRP A 149 0.33 -24.76 -1.18
CA TRP A 149 -0.72 -25.78 -1.14
C TRP A 149 -0.26 -27.17 -1.57
N ARG A 150 0.59 -27.29 -2.60
CA ARG A 150 1.14 -28.59 -3.03
C ARG A 150 1.96 -29.24 -1.92
N LYS A 151 2.77 -28.46 -1.19
CA LYS A 151 3.62 -28.97 -0.10
C LYS A 151 2.82 -29.59 1.04
N VAL A 152 1.63 -29.06 1.32
CA VAL A 152 0.77 -29.57 2.42
C VAL A 152 -0.28 -30.58 1.95
N LYS A 153 -0.30 -31.00 0.67
CA LYS A 153 -1.36 -31.87 0.13
C LYS A 153 -1.51 -33.21 0.87
N LYS A 154 -0.42 -33.80 1.39
CA LYS A 154 -0.41 -35.12 2.04
C LYS A 154 -1.33 -35.19 3.28
N PRO A 155 -1.19 -34.31 4.28
CA PRO A 155 -2.14 -34.21 5.40
C PRO A 155 -3.62 -34.18 4.99
N TRP A 156 -3.94 -33.64 3.82
CA TRP A 156 -5.31 -33.54 3.30
C TRP A 156 -5.76 -34.78 2.52
N LEU A 157 -4.83 -35.55 1.95
CA LEU A 157 -5.11 -36.79 1.22
C LEU A 157 -5.33 -37.98 2.15
N GLU A 158 -4.62 -38.05 3.28
CA GLU A 158 -4.75 -39.13 4.28
C GLU A 158 -6.17 -39.21 4.88
N ILE A 159 -6.90 -38.10 4.87
CA ILE A 159 -8.29 -37.98 5.31
C ILE A 159 -9.23 -38.87 4.48
N LYS A 160 -9.01 -38.92 3.15
CA LYS A 160 -9.87 -39.65 2.20
C LYS A 160 -9.77 -41.17 2.43
N ASN A 161 -8.58 -41.66 2.78
CA ASN A 161 -8.32 -43.08 3.02
C ASN A 161 -8.94 -43.59 4.33
N GLN A 162 -9.04 -42.74 5.36
CA GLN A 162 -9.72 -43.10 6.61
C GLN A 162 -11.25 -43.19 6.44
N THR A 163 -11.85 -42.38 5.56
CA THR A 163 -13.29 -42.45 5.25
C THR A 163 -13.69 -43.59 4.31
N ALA A 164 -12.76 -44.08 3.48
CA ALA A 164 -13.06 -45.12 2.48
C ALA A 164 -13.08 -46.55 3.06
N SER A 165 -12.54 -46.77 4.27
CA SER A 165 -12.38 -48.11 4.84
C SER A 165 -13.49 -48.54 5.82
N GLY A 166 -14.56 -47.75 5.98
CA GLY A 166 -15.67 -48.04 6.88
C GLY A 166 -17.00 -48.16 6.16
N ASN A 167 -17.54 -49.39 6.04
CA ASN A 167 -18.95 -49.60 5.69
C ASN A 167 -19.84 -49.03 6.82
N GLY A 168 -20.41 -47.85 6.59
CA GLY A 168 -21.42 -47.25 7.46
C GLY A 168 -21.34 -45.73 7.48
N GLN A 169 -22.46 -45.07 7.19
CA GLN A 169 -22.70 -43.64 7.41
C GLN A 169 -22.46 -43.28 8.88
N THR A 170 -21.21 -43.06 9.26
CA THR A 170 -20.87 -42.36 10.51
C THR A 170 -20.67 -40.90 10.14
N LYS A 171 -21.60 -40.04 10.58
CA LYS A 171 -21.41 -38.57 10.51
C LYS A 171 -20.07 -38.26 11.17
N GLN A 172 -19.06 -37.90 10.38
CA GLN A 172 -17.80 -37.39 10.93
C GLN A 172 -18.13 -36.24 11.88
N PRO A 173 -17.49 -36.15 13.06
CA PRO A 173 -17.68 -35.02 13.95
C PRO A 173 -17.35 -33.71 13.20
N PRO A 174 -18.07 -32.61 13.47
CA PRO A 174 -17.85 -31.36 12.77
C PRO A 174 -16.40 -30.91 12.94
N LYS A 175 -15.73 -30.69 11.81
CA LYS A 175 -14.37 -30.15 11.77
C LYS A 175 -14.31 -28.80 12.49
N LEU A 176 -13.40 -28.69 13.45
CA LEU A 176 -13.16 -27.49 14.24
C LEU A 176 -12.31 -26.49 13.45
N MET A 177 -12.65 -25.22 13.54
CA MET A 177 -11.83 -24.14 12.98
C MET A 177 -11.12 -23.42 14.13
N ASN A 178 -9.80 -23.27 14.08
CA ASN A 178 -9.02 -22.51 15.05
C ASN A 178 -8.44 -21.27 14.39
N TYR A 179 -8.86 -20.09 14.86
CA TYR A 179 -8.37 -18.80 14.38
C TYR A 179 -7.52 -18.12 15.47
N VAL A 180 -6.30 -17.76 15.10
CA VAL A 180 -5.39 -16.96 15.94
C VAL A 180 -5.15 -15.62 15.25
N VAL A 181 -5.64 -14.54 15.86
CA VAL A 181 -5.33 -13.18 15.40
C VAL A 181 -4.01 -12.74 16.02
N LEU A 182 -3.07 -12.30 15.17
CA LEU A 182 -1.85 -11.59 15.56
C LEU A 182 -2.06 -10.11 15.29
N LEU A 183 -2.26 -9.35 16.37
CA LEU A 183 -2.48 -7.91 16.31
C LEU A 183 -1.19 -7.16 16.61
N ASP A 184 -0.74 -6.37 15.63
CA ASP A 184 0.32 -5.39 15.83
C ASP A 184 -0.11 -4.31 16.81
N ALA A 185 0.71 -4.08 17.84
CA ALA A 185 0.58 -3.00 18.80
C ALA A 185 1.89 -2.20 18.93
N SER A 186 2.68 -2.18 17.87
CA SER A 186 3.81 -1.26 17.72
C SER A 186 3.36 0.20 17.67
N GLY A 187 4.28 1.13 17.85
CA GLY A 187 4.00 2.56 17.93
C GLY A 187 3.41 3.17 16.65
N SER A 188 3.68 2.59 15.48
CA SER A 188 3.12 3.05 14.19
C SER A 188 1.60 2.95 14.16
N MET A 189 1.03 1.97 14.88
CA MET A 189 -0.41 1.76 14.99
C MET A 189 -1.16 2.86 15.77
N ASP A 190 -0.48 3.86 16.34
CA ASP A 190 -1.10 5.10 16.86
C ASP A 190 -1.41 6.12 15.74
N GLY A 191 -0.99 5.82 14.50
CA GLY A 191 -1.32 6.57 13.29
C GLY A 191 -2.80 6.49 12.93
N LYS A 192 -3.15 7.17 11.83
CA LYS A 192 -4.51 7.21 11.30
C LYS A 192 -4.69 6.21 10.16
N LEU A 193 -5.92 5.71 10.03
CA LEU A 193 -6.51 5.04 8.88
C LEU A 193 -7.63 5.97 8.42
N GLU A 194 -7.41 6.70 7.32
CA GLU A 194 -8.16 7.93 6.98
C GLU A 194 -8.23 8.92 8.17
N GLU A 195 -9.41 9.02 8.81
CA GLU A 195 -9.69 9.95 9.89
C GLU A 195 -9.66 9.33 11.29
N GLN A 196 -9.70 7.99 11.39
CA GLN A 196 -9.74 7.26 12.66
C GLN A 196 -8.36 6.68 13.00
N LYS A 197 -8.06 6.47 14.28
CA LYS A 197 -6.82 5.76 14.67
C LYS A 197 -6.83 4.32 14.15
N LYS A 198 -5.71 3.85 13.58
CA LYS A 198 -5.54 2.46 13.09
C LYS A 198 -5.96 1.44 14.15
N MET A 199 -5.41 1.56 15.37
CA MET A 199 -5.73 0.67 16.48
C MET A 199 -7.22 0.67 16.87
N ASP A 200 -7.91 1.81 16.81
CA ASP A 200 -9.33 1.88 17.17
C ASP A 200 -10.22 1.21 16.12
N ALA A 201 -9.92 1.45 14.83
CA ALA A 201 -10.59 0.76 13.72
C ALA A 201 -10.44 -0.77 13.85
N VAL A 202 -9.22 -1.24 14.15
CA VAL A 202 -8.94 -2.68 14.33
C VAL A 202 -9.71 -3.26 15.53
N LYS A 203 -9.77 -2.57 16.67
CA LYS A 203 -10.53 -3.03 17.84
C LYS A 203 -12.02 -3.19 17.51
N THR A 204 -12.59 -2.23 16.76
CA THR A 204 -13.98 -2.29 16.30
C THR A 204 -14.20 -3.50 15.38
N SER A 205 -13.39 -3.66 14.34
CA SER A 205 -13.55 -4.75 13.37
C SER A 205 -13.29 -6.13 13.99
N LEU A 206 -12.32 -6.28 14.89
CA LEU A 206 -12.05 -7.53 15.61
C LEU A 206 -13.19 -7.92 16.55
N THR A 207 -13.79 -6.95 17.24
CA THR A 207 -14.97 -7.20 18.08
C THR A 207 -16.14 -7.72 17.24
N SER A 208 -16.34 -7.16 16.04
CA SER A 208 -17.33 -7.64 15.09
C SER A 208 -17.01 -9.06 14.61
N LEU A 209 -15.77 -9.32 14.18
CA LEU A 209 -15.35 -10.65 13.70
C LEU A 209 -15.54 -11.73 14.77
N ALA A 210 -15.07 -11.48 15.99
CA ALA A 210 -15.18 -12.43 17.09
C ALA A 210 -16.65 -12.74 17.44
N ALA A 211 -17.54 -11.74 17.37
CA ALA A 211 -18.98 -11.93 17.55
C ALA A 211 -19.63 -12.80 16.45
N HIS A 212 -19.10 -12.77 15.23
CA HIS A 212 -19.56 -13.64 14.15
C HIS A 212 -19.06 -15.07 14.32
N PHE A 213 -17.79 -15.25 14.70
CA PHE A 213 -17.21 -16.57 14.99
C PHE A 213 -17.87 -17.26 16.17
N ALA A 214 -18.29 -16.51 17.19
CA ALA A 214 -19.06 -17.01 18.33
C ALA A 214 -20.32 -17.81 17.95
N LYS A 215 -20.91 -17.48 16.80
CA LYS A 215 -22.14 -18.13 16.29
C LYS A 215 -21.84 -19.40 15.49
N LYS A 216 -20.59 -19.87 15.50
CA LYS A 216 -20.04 -20.96 14.69
C LYS A 216 -19.14 -21.84 15.55
N ASP A 217 -18.84 -23.06 15.10
CA ASP A 217 -17.88 -23.96 15.75
C ASP A 217 -16.42 -23.50 15.48
N VAL A 218 -16.07 -22.30 15.95
CA VAL A 218 -14.78 -21.65 15.75
C VAL A 218 -14.15 -21.34 17.09
N GLN A 219 -12.94 -21.86 17.34
CA GLN A 219 -12.11 -21.38 18.44
C GLN A 219 -11.40 -20.09 18.00
N PHE A 220 -11.58 -19.03 18.77
CA PHE A 220 -10.97 -17.73 18.50
C PHE A 220 -9.95 -17.35 19.58
N GLN A 221 -8.78 -16.90 19.16
CA GLN A 221 -7.68 -16.47 20.02
C GLN A 221 -7.09 -15.16 19.52
N LEU A 222 -6.61 -14.33 20.44
CA LEU A 222 -5.94 -13.07 20.14
C LEU A 222 -4.58 -13.01 20.85
N ARG A 223 -3.54 -12.78 20.06
CA ARG A 223 -2.19 -12.48 20.50
C ARG A 223 -1.79 -11.10 20.01
N VAL A 224 -1.24 -10.29 20.91
CA VAL A 224 -0.67 -8.98 20.62
C VAL A 224 0.85 -9.05 20.66
N TYR A 225 1.50 -8.18 19.90
CA TYR A 225 2.96 -8.05 19.87
C TYR A 225 3.37 -6.58 19.74
N GLY A 226 4.58 -6.23 20.20
CA GLY A 226 5.08 -4.86 20.11
C GLY A 226 4.46 -3.86 21.10
N PHE A 227 3.78 -4.34 22.15
CA PHE A 227 3.02 -3.50 23.09
C PHE A 227 3.82 -3.01 24.32
N GLU A 228 5.12 -3.34 24.42
CA GLU A 228 5.97 -2.92 25.53
C GLU A 228 7.06 -1.94 25.09
N GLY A 229 7.42 -1.02 25.99
CA GLY A 229 8.47 -0.04 25.76
C GLY A 229 8.00 1.17 24.95
N SER A 230 8.82 1.59 24.00
CA SER A 230 8.57 2.72 23.10
C SER A 230 9.24 2.46 21.73
N PRO A 231 9.01 3.26 20.67
CA PRO A 231 9.69 3.07 19.39
C PRO A 231 11.12 3.61 19.41
N ARG A 232 11.66 3.97 20.59
CA ARG A 232 13.02 4.49 20.75
C ARG A 232 14.01 3.33 20.85
N LYS A 233 15.18 3.49 20.23
CA LYS A 233 16.26 2.47 20.19
C LYS A 233 16.59 1.83 21.54
N LYS A 234 16.56 2.59 22.64
CA LYS A 234 16.81 2.08 24.01
C LYS A 234 15.83 0.99 24.47
N ASP A 235 14.60 1.01 23.96
CA ASP A 235 13.53 0.09 24.33
C ASP A 235 13.37 -1.04 23.30
N ARG A 236 14.19 -1.05 22.24
CA ARG A 236 14.13 -2.06 21.16
C ARG A 236 14.23 -3.48 21.72
N ALA A 237 15.17 -3.75 22.61
CA ALA A 237 15.35 -5.09 23.18
C ALA A 237 14.12 -5.55 23.99
N LEU A 238 13.48 -4.65 24.73
CA LEU A 238 12.24 -4.94 25.45
C LEU A 238 11.11 -5.23 24.45
N SER A 239 10.88 -4.31 23.53
CA SER A 239 9.76 -4.42 22.59
C SER A 239 9.89 -5.63 21.66
N CYS A 240 11.10 -5.91 21.15
CA CYS A 240 11.32 -7.03 20.23
C CYS A 240 11.17 -8.40 20.89
N ASN A 241 11.07 -8.46 22.23
CA ASN A 241 10.74 -9.67 22.98
C ASN A 241 9.27 -9.70 23.45
N SER A 242 8.47 -8.68 23.14
CA SER A 242 7.10 -8.52 23.64
C SER A 242 6.07 -9.19 22.73
N THR A 243 5.49 -10.29 23.21
CA THR A 243 4.30 -10.89 22.62
C THR A 243 3.51 -11.67 23.66
N LYS A 244 2.18 -11.51 23.64
CA LYS A 244 1.31 -12.10 24.65
C LYS A 244 -0.02 -12.53 24.03
N LYS A 245 -0.44 -13.75 24.35
CA LYS A 245 -1.83 -14.16 24.14
C LYS A 245 -2.68 -13.52 25.23
N ILE A 246 -3.63 -12.69 24.83
CA ILE A 246 -4.48 -11.91 25.74
C ILE A 246 -5.91 -12.43 25.78
N TYR A 247 -6.33 -13.20 24.77
CA TYR A 247 -7.66 -13.80 24.75
C TYR A 247 -7.63 -15.19 24.11
N ALA A 248 -8.40 -16.11 24.68
CA ALA A 248 -8.67 -17.42 24.10
C ALA A 248 -10.00 -17.94 24.67
N SER A 249 -11.03 -18.08 23.83
CA SER A 249 -12.30 -18.64 24.28
C SER A 249 -13.03 -19.41 23.17
N PHE A 250 -13.75 -20.44 23.58
CA PHE A 250 -14.76 -21.12 22.76
C PHE A 250 -16.14 -20.47 22.86
N GLN A 251 -16.39 -19.71 23.94
CA GLN A 251 -17.62 -18.98 24.18
C GLN A 251 -17.29 -17.50 24.23
N PHE A 252 -17.59 -16.79 23.16
CA PHE A 252 -17.28 -15.37 23.06
C PHE A 252 -18.12 -14.56 24.06
N ASP A 253 -17.43 -13.89 24.98
CA ASP A 253 -18.02 -12.84 25.81
C ASP A 253 -17.58 -11.49 25.23
N LYS A 254 -18.54 -10.76 24.66
CA LYS A 254 -18.28 -9.45 24.05
C LYS A 254 -17.71 -8.45 25.06
N GLN A 255 -18.20 -8.46 26.29
CA GLN A 255 -17.79 -7.49 27.30
C GLN A 255 -16.36 -7.76 27.77
N ASP A 256 -16.04 -9.03 28.05
CA ASP A 256 -14.69 -9.44 28.42
C ASP A 256 -13.67 -9.18 27.30
N PHE A 257 -14.04 -9.53 26.06
CA PHE A 257 -13.21 -9.29 24.88
C PHE A 257 -12.94 -7.79 24.66
N THR A 258 -13.97 -6.95 24.76
CA THR A 258 -13.83 -5.49 24.59
C THR A 258 -12.91 -4.91 25.67
N LYS A 259 -13.12 -5.28 26.94
CA LYS A 259 -12.24 -4.86 28.06
C LYS A 259 -10.79 -5.29 27.86
N THR A 260 -10.58 -6.49 27.32
CA THR A 260 -9.24 -7.00 27.00
C THR A 260 -8.57 -6.16 25.90
N LEU A 261 -9.32 -5.83 24.84
CA LEU A 261 -8.83 -4.98 23.75
C LEU A 261 -8.54 -3.54 24.17
N GLU A 262 -9.34 -2.96 25.07
CA GLU A 262 -9.13 -1.59 25.58
C GLU A 262 -7.74 -1.41 26.21
N GLN A 263 -7.16 -2.48 26.77
CA GLN A 263 -5.83 -2.44 27.39
C GLN A 263 -4.67 -2.41 26.37
N VAL A 264 -4.94 -2.73 25.11
CA VAL A 264 -3.92 -2.78 24.05
C VAL A 264 -3.59 -1.36 23.62
N LYS A 265 -2.31 -0.97 23.75
CA LYS A 265 -1.80 0.35 23.37
C LYS A 265 -0.65 0.23 22.36
N PRO A 266 -0.65 1.04 21.28
CA PRO A 266 0.41 1.08 20.29
C PRO A 266 1.65 1.77 20.88
N THR A 267 2.75 1.04 21.14
CA THR A 267 3.90 1.67 21.82
C THR A 267 5.28 1.26 21.30
N GLY A 268 5.52 -0.01 20.96
CA GLY A 268 6.87 -0.52 20.73
C GLY A 268 7.29 -0.65 19.26
N TYR A 269 8.29 -1.49 19.04
CA TYR A 269 8.71 -2.07 17.77
C TYR A 269 7.78 -3.21 17.32
N ASN A 270 7.86 -3.62 16.05
CA ASN A 270 7.09 -4.68 15.41
C ASN A 270 7.94 -5.98 15.31
N PRO A 271 7.80 -6.92 16.26
CA PRO A 271 8.42 -8.25 16.19
C PRO A 271 7.50 -9.31 15.56
N LEU A 272 7.03 -9.08 14.33
CA LEU A 272 6.13 -10.00 13.62
C LEU A 272 6.66 -11.43 13.51
N ALA A 273 7.97 -11.63 13.26
CA ALA A 273 8.54 -12.96 13.18
C ALA A 273 8.44 -13.72 14.52
N LEU A 274 8.67 -13.03 15.64
CA LEU A 274 8.50 -13.60 16.98
C LEU A 274 7.03 -13.95 17.24
N ALA A 275 6.10 -13.07 16.83
CA ALA A 275 4.67 -13.30 16.99
C ALA A 275 4.23 -14.56 16.25
N LEU A 276 4.65 -14.74 14.99
CA LEU A 276 4.43 -15.94 14.20
C LEU A 276 5.05 -17.17 14.88
N PHE A 277 6.31 -17.09 15.31
CA PHE A 277 6.98 -18.19 16.02
C PHE A 277 6.20 -18.64 17.27
N LYS A 278 5.73 -17.69 18.09
CA LYS A 278 4.97 -18.00 19.31
C LYS A 278 3.54 -18.48 19.02
N ALA A 279 2.95 -18.08 17.89
CA ALA A 279 1.62 -18.51 17.46
C ALA A 279 1.54 -20.05 17.29
N LYS A 280 2.66 -20.73 17.03
CA LYS A 280 2.71 -22.21 16.98
C LYS A 280 2.14 -22.88 18.23
N ALA A 281 2.35 -22.28 19.41
CA ALA A 281 1.82 -22.81 20.67
C ALA A 281 0.32 -22.57 20.85
N ASP A 282 -0.26 -21.67 20.04
CA ASP A 282 -1.68 -21.33 20.04
C ASP A 282 -2.48 -22.16 19.01
N LEU A 283 -1.79 -22.93 18.17
CA LEU A 283 -2.41 -23.81 17.18
C LEU A 283 -2.96 -25.10 17.79
N LYS A 284 -3.95 -25.69 17.13
CA LYS A 284 -4.38 -27.06 17.41
C LYS A 284 -3.39 -28.05 16.85
N LYS A 285 -3.00 -29.02 17.68
CA LYS A 285 -2.11 -30.14 17.31
C LYS A 285 -2.93 -31.35 16.88
N ASP A 286 -3.95 -31.13 16.07
CA ASP A 286 -4.75 -32.18 15.47
C ASP A 286 -4.52 -32.19 13.95
N ALA A 287 -4.73 -33.35 13.32
CA ALA A 287 -4.66 -33.44 11.86
C ALA A 287 -5.63 -32.44 11.20
N PRO A 288 -5.32 -31.91 9.99
CA PRO A 288 -6.21 -31.03 9.24
C PRO A 288 -7.62 -31.59 9.02
N ALA A 289 -7.81 -32.92 9.13
CA ALA A 289 -9.12 -33.57 9.11
C ALA A 289 -10.04 -33.14 10.27
N LYS A 290 -9.45 -32.92 11.45
CA LYS A 290 -10.15 -32.68 12.71
C LYS A 290 -10.16 -31.21 13.08
N SER A 291 -9.04 -30.50 12.85
CA SER A 291 -8.96 -29.05 13.05
C SER A 291 -8.23 -28.35 11.91
N GLU A 292 -8.78 -27.24 11.43
CA GLU A 292 -8.10 -26.31 10.51
C GLU A 292 -7.54 -25.12 11.30
N ASN A 293 -6.27 -24.79 11.09
CA ASN A 293 -5.61 -23.65 11.75
C ASN A 293 -5.47 -22.47 10.78
N HIS A 294 -5.98 -21.32 11.19
CA HIS A 294 -5.84 -20.05 10.49
C HIS A 294 -5.19 -19.03 11.41
N ILE A 295 -4.24 -18.29 10.87
CA ILE A 295 -3.64 -17.12 11.50
C ILE A 295 -4.06 -15.90 10.69
N ILE A 296 -4.53 -14.85 11.35
CA ILE A 296 -4.79 -13.55 10.72
C ILE A 296 -3.81 -12.55 11.32
N VAL A 297 -2.89 -12.04 10.51
CA VAL A 297 -1.98 -10.95 10.87
C VAL A 297 -2.64 -9.63 10.50
N ILE A 298 -2.69 -8.69 11.43
CA ILE A 298 -3.12 -7.31 11.18
C ILE A 298 -1.97 -6.39 11.60
N THR A 299 -1.41 -5.64 10.66
CA THR A 299 -0.21 -4.81 10.86
C THR A 299 -0.16 -3.63 9.89
N ASP A 300 0.53 -2.57 10.27
CA ASP A 300 0.83 -1.41 9.40
C ASP A 300 2.32 -1.36 8.98
N GLY A 301 3.07 -2.45 9.19
CA GLY A 301 4.49 -2.49 8.89
C GLY A 301 5.06 -3.90 8.79
N TYR A 302 6.29 -4.00 8.29
CA TYR A 302 7.08 -5.23 8.36
C TYR A 302 7.84 -5.33 9.69
N ASP A 303 8.52 -6.46 9.92
CA ASP A 303 9.35 -6.69 11.09
C ASP A 303 10.54 -5.71 11.15
N ASN A 304 10.71 -5.02 12.27
CA ASN A 304 11.84 -4.12 12.54
C ASN A 304 12.69 -4.56 13.74
N CYS A 305 12.65 -5.87 14.02
CA CYS A 305 13.29 -6.58 15.12
C CYS A 305 14.27 -7.67 14.64
N ASP A 306 14.77 -7.54 13.40
CA ASP A 306 15.72 -8.45 12.75
C ASP A 306 15.16 -9.87 12.53
N GLY A 307 13.83 -10.01 12.51
CA GLY A 307 13.14 -11.26 12.25
C GLY A 307 13.02 -11.59 10.76
N ASN A 308 12.60 -12.83 10.47
CA ASN A 308 12.19 -13.25 9.13
C ASN A 308 10.75 -13.81 9.15
N PRO A 309 9.73 -12.93 9.05
CA PRO A 309 8.32 -13.32 9.03
C PRO A 309 7.95 -14.34 7.95
N GLU A 310 8.47 -14.18 6.73
CA GLU A 310 8.21 -15.08 5.60
C GLU A 310 8.63 -16.52 5.93
N LYS A 311 9.84 -16.67 6.48
CA LYS A 311 10.34 -17.98 6.90
C LYS A 311 9.51 -18.57 8.03
N MET A 312 9.11 -17.75 9.00
CA MET A 312 8.28 -18.23 10.11
C MET A 312 6.90 -18.68 9.66
N ALA A 313 6.26 -17.93 8.76
CA ALA A 313 4.97 -18.30 8.17
C ALA A 313 5.06 -19.60 7.35
N GLN A 314 6.11 -19.76 6.54
CA GLN A 314 6.39 -21.00 5.83
C GLN A 314 6.55 -22.19 6.80
N LEU A 315 7.31 -22.02 7.89
CA LEU A 315 7.51 -23.09 8.89
C LEU A 315 6.21 -23.46 9.64
N LEU A 316 5.33 -22.49 9.89
CA LEU A 316 4.01 -22.75 10.47
C LEU A 316 3.12 -23.54 9.51
N HIS A 317 3.14 -23.18 8.23
CA HIS A 317 2.36 -23.86 7.20
C HIS A 317 2.81 -25.30 6.99
N LEU A 318 4.12 -25.54 7.01
CA LEU A 318 4.72 -26.88 6.86
C LEU A 318 4.75 -27.70 8.15
N SER A 319 4.24 -27.16 9.27
CA SER A 319 4.20 -27.88 10.53
C SER A 319 3.09 -28.93 10.57
N ASP A 320 3.15 -29.83 11.55
CA ASP A 320 2.11 -30.84 11.79
C ASP A 320 0.70 -30.24 12.03
N SER A 321 0.65 -28.95 12.42
CA SER A 321 -0.59 -28.21 12.63
C SER A 321 -1.15 -27.55 11.36
N VAL A 322 -0.37 -27.45 10.28
CA VAL A 322 -0.71 -26.78 9.00
C VAL A 322 -1.52 -25.50 9.19
N ALA A 323 -0.84 -24.37 9.38
CA ALA A 323 -1.51 -23.07 9.50
C ALA A 323 -1.54 -22.32 8.18
N ASN A 324 -2.73 -21.85 7.78
CA ASN A 324 -2.84 -20.82 6.75
C ASN A 324 -2.64 -19.45 7.38
N VAL A 325 -1.69 -18.63 6.89
CA VAL A 325 -1.43 -17.29 7.42
C VAL A 325 -1.99 -16.24 6.46
N HIS A 326 -3.07 -15.60 6.85
CA HIS A 326 -3.69 -14.47 6.16
C HIS A 326 -3.10 -13.16 6.71
N VAL A 327 -2.87 -12.19 5.84
CA VAL A 327 -2.21 -10.93 6.21
C VAL A 327 -3.06 -9.75 5.73
N ILE A 328 -3.33 -8.83 6.65
CA ILE A 328 -4.05 -7.58 6.42
C ILE A 328 -3.09 -6.43 6.73
N GLY A 329 -2.64 -5.74 5.68
CA GLY A 329 -1.85 -4.51 5.78
C GLY A 329 -2.75 -3.29 5.98
N LEU A 330 -2.40 -2.41 6.91
CA LEU A 330 -3.16 -1.18 7.20
C LEU A 330 -2.40 0.04 6.69
N ASP A 331 -2.80 0.58 5.55
CA ASP A 331 -2.18 1.78 4.96
C ASP A 331 -0.65 1.61 4.88
N VAL A 332 -0.23 0.63 4.07
CA VAL A 332 1.17 0.21 3.90
C VAL A 332 1.69 0.63 2.53
N GLY A 333 2.94 1.11 2.50
CA GLY A 333 3.63 1.41 1.24
C GLY A 333 3.99 0.14 0.45
N MET A 334 4.34 0.33 -0.83
CA MET A 334 4.57 -0.76 -1.80
C MET A 334 5.58 -1.82 -1.33
N ASP A 335 6.75 -1.41 -0.84
CA ASP A 335 7.80 -2.33 -0.40
C ASP A 335 7.31 -3.23 0.75
N THR A 336 6.64 -2.62 1.74
CA THR A 336 6.05 -3.34 2.87
C THR A 336 4.94 -4.28 2.41
N GLU A 337 4.09 -3.84 1.49
CA GLU A 337 3.03 -4.67 0.91
C GLU A 337 3.60 -5.92 0.23
N GLU A 338 4.67 -5.80 -0.57
CA GLU A 338 5.31 -6.94 -1.23
C GLU A 338 5.82 -7.96 -0.21
N GLN A 339 6.47 -7.48 0.86
CA GLN A 339 6.97 -8.32 1.94
C GLN A 339 5.82 -9.03 2.69
N LEU A 340 4.75 -8.31 3.02
CA LEU A 340 3.59 -8.86 3.71
C LEU A 340 2.81 -9.86 2.83
N ARG A 341 2.75 -9.63 1.52
CA ARG A 341 2.16 -10.56 0.55
C ARG A 341 2.90 -11.89 0.54
N LYS A 342 4.24 -11.88 0.50
CA LYS A 342 5.06 -13.11 0.53
C LYS A 342 4.78 -13.98 1.75
N ILE A 343 4.55 -13.37 2.92
CA ILE A 343 4.14 -14.10 4.14
C ILE A 343 2.87 -14.91 3.88
N ALA A 344 1.86 -14.30 3.26
CA ALA A 344 0.60 -14.98 2.95
C ALA A 344 0.78 -16.07 1.88
N ASP A 345 1.54 -15.80 0.83
CA ASP A 345 1.76 -16.73 -0.28
C ASP A 345 2.49 -18.01 0.17
N TYR A 346 3.56 -17.85 0.95
CA TYR A 346 4.32 -18.98 1.50
C TYR A 346 3.55 -19.81 2.52
N ALA A 347 2.49 -19.26 3.10
CA ALA A 347 1.66 -19.94 4.07
C ALA A 347 0.26 -20.30 3.54
N GLY A 348 0.05 -20.25 2.22
CA GLY A 348 -1.22 -20.59 1.58
C GLY A 348 -2.40 -19.77 2.10
N GLY A 349 -2.15 -18.55 2.59
CA GLY A 349 -3.19 -17.61 2.99
C GLY A 349 -3.43 -16.55 1.91
N ASP A 350 -4.18 -15.53 2.31
CA ASP A 350 -4.60 -14.43 1.44
C ASP A 350 -4.01 -13.14 2.01
N TYR A 351 -3.62 -12.24 1.11
CA TYR A 351 -3.15 -10.90 1.43
C TYR A 351 -4.23 -9.88 1.06
N ALA A 352 -4.36 -8.84 1.87
CA ALA A 352 -5.11 -7.64 1.51
C ALA A 352 -4.45 -6.42 2.17
N THR A 353 -4.33 -5.31 1.42
CA THR A 353 -4.15 -3.98 2.01
C THR A 353 -5.51 -3.30 2.16
N VAL A 354 -5.65 -2.47 3.19
CA VAL A 354 -6.84 -1.64 3.44
C VAL A 354 -6.40 -0.24 3.86
N GLU A 355 -7.11 0.75 3.36
CA GLU A 355 -6.85 2.17 3.66
C GLU A 355 -7.94 2.77 4.55
N THR A 356 -9.07 2.06 4.71
CA THR A 356 -10.26 2.53 5.44
C THR A 356 -10.78 1.51 6.47
N GLU A 357 -11.52 1.97 7.48
CA GLU A 357 -12.17 1.08 8.47
C GLU A 357 -13.21 0.17 7.78
N GLN A 358 -13.91 0.68 6.78
CA GLN A 358 -14.96 -0.05 6.06
C GLN A 358 -14.35 -1.20 5.26
N GLU A 359 -13.20 -0.98 4.60
CA GLU A 359 -12.45 -2.02 3.93
C GLU A 359 -11.94 -3.07 4.91
N LEU A 360 -11.33 -2.65 6.02
CA LEU A 360 -10.89 -3.56 7.09
C LEU A 360 -12.04 -4.46 7.57
N GLY A 361 -13.21 -3.88 7.82
CA GLY A 361 -14.41 -4.60 8.20
C GLY A 361 -14.86 -5.61 7.13
N ARG A 362 -14.86 -5.22 5.84
CA ARG A 362 -15.21 -6.12 4.73
C ARG A 362 -14.24 -7.28 4.60
N VAL A 363 -12.93 -7.01 4.65
CA VAL A 363 -11.88 -8.05 4.56
C VAL A 363 -12.01 -9.04 5.70
N LEU A 364 -12.12 -8.57 6.95
CA LEU A 364 -12.29 -9.45 8.10
C LEU A 364 -13.59 -10.27 8.05
N ILE A 365 -14.70 -9.68 7.61
CA ILE A 365 -15.96 -10.42 7.43
C ILE A 365 -15.85 -11.45 6.30
N SER A 366 -15.05 -11.18 5.26
CA SER A 366 -14.84 -12.11 4.15
C SER A 366 -14.18 -13.43 4.61
N GLU A 367 -13.41 -13.42 5.70
CA GLU A 367 -12.84 -14.61 6.33
C GLU A 367 -13.92 -15.62 6.76
N LEU A 368 -15.13 -15.16 7.09
CA LEU A 368 -16.27 -16.04 7.39
C LEU A 368 -16.66 -16.92 6.20
N ASN A 369 -16.34 -16.53 4.96
CA ASN A 369 -16.60 -17.36 3.79
C ASN A 369 -15.72 -18.62 3.77
N ARG A 370 -14.54 -18.62 4.42
CA ARG A 370 -13.70 -19.82 4.53
C ARG A 370 -14.37 -20.92 5.35
N LEU A 371 -15.24 -20.57 6.29
CA LEU A 371 -16.02 -21.54 7.06
C LEU A 371 -16.91 -22.40 6.16
N LYS A 372 -17.32 -21.89 4.98
CA LYS A 372 -18.09 -22.64 3.98
C LYS A 372 -17.21 -23.62 3.20
N GLN A 373 -15.90 -23.40 3.16
CA GLN A 373 -14.92 -24.17 2.40
C GLN A 373 -14.17 -25.22 3.25
N LYS A 374 -14.43 -25.30 4.56
CA LYS A 374 -13.67 -26.16 5.51
C LYS A 374 -13.62 -27.65 5.19
N ASN A 375 -14.55 -28.15 4.37
CA ASN A 375 -14.61 -29.55 3.95
C ASN A 375 -14.23 -29.76 2.47
N GLN A 376 -13.77 -28.70 1.79
CA GLN A 376 -13.34 -28.84 0.40
C GLN A 376 -12.06 -29.67 0.31
N PRO A 377 -11.74 -30.24 -0.87
CA PRO A 377 -10.45 -30.85 -1.10
C PRO A 377 -9.33 -29.81 -1.20
N TRP A 378 -8.07 -30.22 -0.96
CA TRP A 378 -6.91 -29.32 -1.00
C TRP A 378 -6.76 -28.59 -2.34
N ALA A 379 -6.96 -29.28 -3.48
CA ALA A 379 -6.80 -28.66 -4.79
C ALA A 379 -7.87 -27.61 -5.08
N ILE A 380 -9.12 -27.83 -4.62
CA ILE A 380 -10.18 -26.82 -4.74
C ILE A 380 -9.85 -25.58 -3.90
N ARG A 381 -9.29 -25.77 -2.70
CA ARG A 381 -8.80 -24.64 -1.88
C ARG A 381 -7.63 -23.92 -2.54
N ALA A 382 -6.69 -24.66 -3.14
CA ALA A 382 -5.56 -24.09 -3.86
C ALA A 382 -6.03 -23.24 -5.06
N LEU A 383 -6.97 -23.77 -5.85
CA LEU A 383 -7.61 -23.05 -6.95
C LEU A 383 -8.34 -21.79 -6.45
N ASP A 384 -9.08 -21.89 -5.35
CA ASP A 384 -9.74 -20.73 -4.73
C ASP A 384 -8.74 -19.68 -4.26
N ALA A 385 -7.63 -20.08 -3.64
CA ALA A 385 -6.59 -19.17 -3.16
C ALA A 385 -5.90 -18.46 -4.32
N VAL A 386 -5.55 -19.18 -5.37
CA VAL A 386 -4.94 -18.61 -6.59
C VAL A 386 -5.92 -17.68 -7.31
N ASN A 387 -7.19 -18.08 -7.47
CA ASN A 387 -8.23 -17.24 -8.08
C ASN A 387 -8.49 -15.96 -7.27
N LYS A 388 -8.51 -16.04 -5.94
CA LYS A 388 -8.67 -14.84 -5.09
C LYS A 388 -7.49 -13.88 -5.22
N ALA A 389 -6.27 -14.40 -5.30
CA ALA A 389 -5.07 -13.58 -5.47
C ALA A 389 -5.08 -12.89 -6.84
N HIS A 390 -5.42 -13.61 -7.90
CA HIS A 390 -5.59 -13.04 -9.24
C HIS A 390 -6.66 -11.95 -9.27
N HIS A 391 -7.85 -12.21 -8.72
CA HIS A 391 -8.90 -11.18 -8.64
C HIS A 391 -8.48 -9.95 -7.82
N TYR A 392 -7.69 -10.15 -6.77
CA TYR A 392 -7.15 -9.05 -5.98
C TYR A 392 -6.19 -8.19 -6.80
N ASP A 393 -5.29 -8.82 -7.56
CA ASP A 393 -4.29 -8.14 -8.38
C ASP A 393 -4.91 -7.44 -9.60
N GLU A 394 -5.92 -8.05 -10.22
CA GLU A 394 -6.73 -7.45 -11.28
C GLU A 394 -7.48 -6.22 -10.79
N HIS A 395 -8.12 -6.30 -9.62
CA HIS A 395 -8.79 -5.13 -9.02
C HIS A 395 -7.78 -4.02 -8.71
N ARG A 396 -6.59 -4.36 -8.21
CA ARG A 396 -5.54 -3.39 -7.94
C ARG A 396 -5.06 -2.71 -9.23
N LEU A 397 -4.87 -3.50 -10.29
CA LEU A 397 -4.54 -2.99 -11.63
C LEU A 397 -5.60 -2.01 -12.15
N ASP A 398 -6.89 -2.33 -11.99
CA ASP A 398 -8.01 -1.44 -12.34
C ASP A 398 -7.93 -0.10 -11.58
N GLN A 399 -7.68 -0.13 -10.26
CA GLN A 399 -7.58 1.10 -9.45
C GLN A 399 -6.44 2.00 -9.93
N ILE A 400 -5.22 1.45 -10.07
CA ILE A 400 -4.04 2.23 -10.50
C ILE A 400 -4.25 2.82 -11.89
N TYR A 401 -4.89 2.09 -12.79
CA TYR A 401 -5.24 2.58 -14.12
C TYR A 401 -6.20 3.78 -14.05
N ILE A 402 -7.25 3.69 -13.23
CA ILE A 402 -8.21 4.78 -13.01
C ILE A 402 -7.53 5.99 -12.36
N ASP A 403 -6.72 5.75 -11.34
CA ASP A 403 -6.02 6.80 -10.59
C ASP A 403 -5.02 7.54 -11.47
N MET A 404 -4.21 6.81 -12.25
CA MET A 404 -3.27 7.43 -13.18
C MET A 404 -3.99 8.26 -14.25
N HIS A 405 -5.08 7.76 -14.84
CA HIS A 405 -5.87 8.55 -15.80
C HIS A 405 -6.45 9.82 -15.18
N THR A 406 -7.06 9.68 -14.01
CA THR A 406 -7.63 10.81 -13.27
C THR A 406 -6.56 11.86 -12.95
N LYS A 407 -5.39 11.42 -12.49
CA LYS A 407 -4.22 12.26 -12.20
C LYS A 407 -3.72 12.98 -13.46
N VAL A 408 -3.63 12.28 -14.59
CA VAL A 408 -3.23 12.86 -15.89
C VAL A 408 -4.22 13.90 -16.41
N ASP A 409 -5.51 13.69 -16.18
CA ASP A 409 -6.55 14.66 -16.56
C ASP A 409 -6.53 15.90 -15.68
N GLN A 410 -6.41 15.72 -14.36
CA GLN A 410 -6.28 16.82 -13.41
C GLN A 410 -5.02 17.65 -13.68
N GLU A 411 -3.87 17.01 -13.92
CA GLU A 411 -2.63 17.72 -14.28
C GLU A 411 -2.85 18.57 -15.55
N SER A 412 -3.43 17.98 -16.60
CA SER A 412 -3.68 18.65 -17.87
C SER A 412 -4.63 19.85 -17.71
N GLU A 413 -5.72 19.69 -16.97
CA GLU A 413 -6.67 20.77 -16.67
C GLU A 413 -5.97 21.92 -15.94
N ARG A 414 -5.24 21.62 -14.86
CA ARG A 414 -4.50 22.61 -14.07
C ARG A 414 -3.43 23.32 -14.91
N LEU A 415 -2.67 22.59 -15.72
CA LEU A 415 -1.68 23.19 -16.62
C LEU A 415 -2.33 24.10 -17.67
N ASN A 416 -3.48 23.72 -18.21
CA ASN A 416 -4.23 24.57 -19.14
C ASN A 416 -4.75 25.84 -18.46
N GLU A 417 -5.34 25.73 -17.27
CA GLU A 417 -5.79 26.88 -16.47
C GLU A 417 -4.65 27.86 -16.19
N THR A 418 -3.50 27.33 -15.75
CA THR A 418 -2.34 28.15 -15.41
C THR A 418 -1.72 28.80 -16.65
N ASN A 419 -1.62 28.08 -17.78
CA ASN A 419 -1.17 28.64 -19.07
C ASN A 419 -2.11 29.75 -19.58
N HIS A 420 -3.43 29.56 -19.45
CA HIS A 420 -4.42 30.60 -19.76
C HIS A 420 -4.27 31.84 -18.86
N TYR A 421 -4.05 31.64 -17.57
CA TYR A 421 -3.86 32.74 -16.62
C TYR A 421 -2.65 33.61 -17.01
N ILE A 422 -1.47 33.01 -17.22
CA ILE A 422 -0.24 33.76 -17.51
C ILE A 422 -0.30 34.46 -18.87
N LYS A 423 -1.11 33.92 -19.80
CA LYS A 423 -1.43 34.58 -21.07
C LYS A 423 -2.34 35.79 -20.87
N SER A 424 -3.41 35.65 -20.08
CA SER A 424 -4.34 36.73 -19.74
C SER A 424 -3.64 37.90 -19.02
N ASP A 425 -2.76 37.58 -18.07
CA ASP A 425 -1.96 38.56 -17.32
C ASP A 425 -0.78 39.15 -18.14
N ARG A 426 -0.66 38.76 -19.42
CA ARG A 426 0.38 39.22 -20.34
C ARG A 426 1.80 38.94 -19.83
N LYS A 427 2.01 37.82 -19.12
CA LYS A 427 3.33 37.31 -18.74
C LYS A 427 4.07 36.72 -19.94
N ILE A 428 3.32 36.13 -20.87
CA ILE A 428 3.80 35.48 -22.09
C ILE A 428 3.04 35.96 -23.34
N ASP A 429 3.63 35.76 -24.52
CA ASP A 429 3.01 36.10 -25.81
C ASP A 429 2.12 34.98 -26.37
N GLN A 430 1.54 35.19 -27.56
CA GLN A 430 0.64 34.19 -28.18
C GLN A 430 1.39 32.94 -28.66
N ARG A 431 2.62 33.12 -29.15
CA ARG A 431 3.46 32.01 -29.64
C ARG A 431 3.77 31.06 -28.49
N THR A 432 4.25 31.61 -27.37
CA THR A 432 4.59 30.88 -26.15
C THR A 432 3.38 30.13 -25.60
N PHE A 433 2.22 30.80 -25.52
CA PHE A 433 0.98 30.18 -25.05
C PHE A 433 0.60 28.95 -25.90
N ASN A 434 0.64 29.09 -27.24
CA ASN A 434 0.33 28.00 -28.16
C ASN A 434 1.35 26.85 -28.05
N GLN A 435 2.64 27.18 -27.88
CA GLN A 435 3.70 26.19 -27.73
C GLN A 435 3.51 25.37 -26.45
N ILE A 436 3.28 26.03 -25.31
CA ILE A 436 3.02 25.37 -24.03
C ILE A 436 1.75 24.52 -24.12
N ASN A 437 0.68 25.04 -24.74
CA ASN A 437 -0.55 24.28 -24.95
C ASN A 437 -0.29 22.98 -25.74
N SER A 438 0.57 23.04 -26.76
CA SER A 438 0.95 21.85 -27.53
C SER A 438 1.72 20.81 -26.69
N TRP A 439 2.58 21.26 -25.78
CA TRP A 439 3.31 20.37 -24.86
C TRP A 439 2.40 19.75 -23.81
N ILE A 440 1.45 20.50 -23.25
CA ILE A 440 0.44 19.98 -22.32
C ILE A 440 -0.38 18.87 -23.00
N GLN A 441 -0.87 19.12 -24.22
CA GLN A 441 -1.62 18.12 -24.99
C GLN A 441 -0.79 16.87 -25.32
N LEU A 442 0.48 17.05 -25.70
CA LEU A 442 1.38 15.94 -25.98
C LEU A 442 1.65 15.10 -24.72
N ARG A 443 1.96 15.76 -23.60
CA ARG A 443 2.18 15.11 -22.30
C ARG A 443 0.97 14.29 -21.85
N ASN A 444 -0.23 14.90 -21.85
CA ASN A 444 -1.48 14.21 -21.50
C ASN A 444 -1.69 12.98 -22.40
N LYS A 445 -1.57 13.14 -23.73
CA LYS A 445 -1.73 12.03 -24.68
C LYS A 445 -0.71 10.90 -24.44
N GLN A 446 0.56 11.23 -24.22
CA GLN A 446 1.60 10.22 -24.02
C GLN A 446 1.39 9.43 -22.73
N LEU A 447 1.03 10.11 -21.64
CA LEU A 447 0.77 9.48 -20.34
C LEU A 447 -0.48 8.59 -20.39
N LYS A 448 -1.57 9.04 -21.01
CA LYS A 448 -2.78 8.22 -21.23
C LYS A 448 -2.48 6.98 -22.07
N ASN A 449 -1.73 7.13 -23.15
CA ASN A 449 -1.34 6.01 -24.00
C ASN A 449 -0.45 5.02 -23.26
N TYR A 450 0.46 5.52 -22.41
CA TYR A 450 1.28 4.68 -21.55
C TYR A 450 0.42 3.87 -20.57
N ALA A 451 -0.49 4.53 -19.84
CA ALA A 451 -1.40 3.87 -18.90
C ALA A 451 -2.25 2.79 -19.58
N ASN A 452 -2.87 3.11 -20.73
CA ASN A 452 -3.65 2.17 -21.54
C ASN A 452 -2.83 0.95 -21.96
N LYS A 453 -1.60 1.18 -22.41
CA LYS A 453 -0.71 0.11 -22.85
C LYS A 453 -0.32 -0.79 -21.68
N ARG A 454 0.16 -0.23 -20.57
CA ARG A 454 0.56 -1.01 -19.38
C ARG A 454 -0.61 -1.78 -18.79
N PHE A 455 -1.78 -1.16 -18.68
CA PHE A 455 -3.01 -1.81 -18.21
C PHE A 455 -3.36 -3.06 -19.05
N GLY A 456 -3.28 -2.94 -20.37
CA GLY A 456 -3.52 -4.08 -21.27
C GLY A 456 -2.45 -5.18 -21.15
N GLU A 457 -1.17 -4.82 -21.16
CA GLU A 457 -0.04 -5.76 -21.08
C GLU A 457 -0.03 -6.52 -19.75
N ILE A 458 -0.13 -5.81 -18.63
CA ILE A 458 -0.09 -6.40 -17.29
C ILE A 458 -1.28 -7.33 -17.09
N GLY A 459 -2.49 -6.92 -17.49
CA GLY A 459 -3.67 -7.78 -17.39
C GLY A 459 -3.53 -9.09 -18.18
N ILE A 460 -2.86 -9.08 -19.33
CA ILE A 460 -2.55 -10.31 -20.09
C ILE A 460 -1.56 -11.17 -19.31
N HIS A 461 -0.47 -10.59 -18.79
CA HIS A 461 0.53 -11.33 -18.03
C HIS A 461 -0.04 -11.93 -16.73
N LEU A 462 -0.90 -11.21 -16.01
CA LEU A 462 -1.60 -11.71 -14.83
C LEU A 462 -2.49 -12.91 -15.20
N ASP A 463 -3.25 -12.81 -16.28
CA ASP A 463 -4.08 -13.91 -16.79
C ASP A 463 -3.24 -15.13 -17.18
N GLU A 464 -2.13 -14.95 -17.89
CA GLU A 464 -1.25 -16.05 -18.33
C GLU A 464 -0.67 -16.82 -17.15
N LYS A 465 -0.10 -16.10 -16.17
CA LYS A 465 0.46 -16.69 -14.95
C LYS A 465 -0.61 -17.37 -14.10
N TYR A 466 -1.82 -16.80 -14.05
CA TYR A 466 -2.97 -17.42 -13.39
C TYR A 466 -3.37 -18.74 -14.07
N GLN A 467 -3.53 -18.73 -15.40
CA GLN A 467 -3.92 -19.92 -16.17
C GLN A 467 -2.89 -21.05 -16.08
N GLU A 468 -1.60 -20.71 -16.03
CA GLU A 468 -0.52 -21.67 -15.81
C GLU A 468 -0.70 -22.41 -14.48
N GLN A 469 -0.90 -21.68 -13.38
CA GLN A 469 -1.06 -22.29 -12.06
C GLN A 469 -2.37 -23.06 -11.92
N VAL A 470 -3.47 -22.54 -12.48
CA VAL A 470 -4.76 -23.26 -12.51
C VAL A 470 -4.61 -24.59 -13.25
N SER A 471 -4.02 -24.56 -14.45
CA SER A 471 -3.83 -25.77 -15.26
C SER A 471 -2.95 -26.81 -14.54
N GLY A 472 -1.88 -26.37 -13.86
CA GLY A 472 -1.06 -27.23 -13.02
C GLY A 472 -1.84 -27.87 -11.86
N LEU A 473 -2.62 -27.08 -11.12
CA LEU A 473 -3.43 -27.57 -9.99
C LEU A 473 -4.56 -28.51 -10.43
N LEU A 474 -5.17 -28.27 -11.59
CA LEU A 474 -6.18 -29.17 -12.17
C LEU A 474 -5.55 -30.53 -12.51
N LYS A 475 -4.35 -30.54 -13.09
CA LYS A 475 -3.60 -31.78 -13.35
C LYS A 475 -3.24 -32.53 -12.06
N ASP A 476 -2.75 -31.83 -11.04
CA ASP A 476 -2.42 -32.43 -9.74
C ASP A 476 -3.65 -33.10 -9.08
N TRP A 477 -4.84 -32.52 -9.28
CA TRP A 477 -6.10 -33.08 -8.79
C TRP A 477 -6.49 -34.38 -9.51
N GLU A 478 -6.36 -34.41 -10.83
CA GLU A 478 -6.62 -35.60 -11.64
C GLU A 478 -5.70 -36.76 -11.24
N GLU A 479 -4.41 -36.49 -11.10
CA GLU A 479 -3.40 -37.47 -10.66
C GLU A 479 -3.68 -38.00 -9.24
N ALA A 480 -4.28 -37.19 -8.37
CA ALA A 480 -4.68 -37.59 -7.02
C ALA A 480 -6.00 -38.38 -6.96
N GLY A 481 -6.60 -38.75 -8.10
CA GLY A 481 -7.86 -39.48 -8.17
C GLY A 481 -9.05 -38.65 -7.67
N GLY A 482 -9.01 -37.34 -7.92
CA GLY A 482 -10.09 -36.41 -7.61
C GLY A 482 -11.35 -36.66 -8.44
N SER A 483 -12.50 -36.13 -7.98
CA SER A 483 -13.76 -36.26 -8.71
C SER A 483 -13.73 -35.44 -10.01
N GLN A 484 -14.00 -36.11 -11.13
CA GLN A 484 -14.10 -35.52 -12.47
C GLN A 484 -15.26 -34.51 -12.58
N LYS A 485 -16.37 -34.75 -11.88
CA LYS A 485 -17.51 -33.82 -11.88
C LYS A 485 -17.16 -32.51 -11.15
N GLN A 486 -16.54 -32.61 -9.97
CA GLN A 486 -16.22 -31.44 -9.14
C GLN A 486 -15.18 -30.53 -9.80
N ILE A 487 -14.19 -31.12 -10.48
CA ILE A 487 -13.19 -30.35 -11.20
C ILE A 487 -13.76 -29.67 -12.44
N GLN A 488 -14.67 -30.32 -13.17
CA GLN A 488 -15.32 -29.72 -14.32
C GLN A 488 -16.20 -28.52 -13.93
N GLU A 489 -17.02 -28.66 -12.89
CA GLU A 489 -17.82 -27.56 -12.35
C GLU A 489 -16.93 -26.39 -11.89
N LYS A 490 -15.81 -26.69 -11.21
CA LYS A 490 -14.88 -25.66 -10.76
C LYS A 490 -14.20 -24.96 -11.93
N LYS A 491 -13.74 -25.72 -12.93
CA LYS A 491 -13.11 -25.18 -14.14
C LYS A 491 -14.06 -24.25 -14.89
N GLU A 492 -15.32 -24.64 -15.08
CA GLU A 492 -16.34 -23.81 -15.74
C GLU A 492 -16.59 -22.49 -14.98
N GLN A 493 -16.66 -22.56 -13.64
CA GLN A 493 -16.77 -21.37 -12.80
C GLN A 493 -15.59 -20.41 -13.03
N LEU A 494 -14.36 -20.91 -12.91
CA LEU A 494 -13.14 -20.11 -13.03
C LEU A 494 -13.00 -19.48 -14.43
N MET A 495 -13.33 -20.23 -15.49
CA MET A 495 -13.30 -19.72 -16.86
C MET A 495 -14.31 -18.59 -17.08
N LYS A 496 -15.51 -18.70 -16.50
CA LYS A 496 -16.54 -17.67 -16.60
C LYS A 496 -16.15 -16.38 -15.89
N GLU A 497 -15.57 -16.50 -14.69
CA GLU A 497 -15.04 -15.36 -13.92
C GLU A 497 -13.92 -14.66 -14.70
N ASN A 498 -12.93 -15.40 -15.20
CA ASN A 498 -11.82 -14.84 -15.96
C ASN A 498 -12.28 -14.12 -17.26
N SER A 499 -13.22 -14.72 -17.99
CA SER A 499 -13.78 -14.11 -19.21
C SER A 499 -14.50 -12.80 -18.94
N ALA A 500 -15.15 -12.66 -17.78
CA ALA A 500 -15.82 -11.43 -17.39
C ALA A 500 -14.82 -10.31 -17.08
N SER A 501 -13.72 -10.62 -16.38
CA SER A 501 -12.64 -9.68 -16.10
C SER A 501 -11.98 -9.18 -17.39
N GLN A 502 -11.65 -10.09 -18.33
CA GLN A 502 -11.13 -9.73 -19.65
C GLN A 502 -12.06 -8.82 -20.44
N TYR A 503 -13.37 -9.11 -20.42
CA TYR A 503 -14.36 -8.25 -21.06
C TYR A 503 -14.42 -6.86 -20.42
N HIS A 504 -14.39 -6.78 -19.09
CA HIS A 504 -14.39 -5.51 -18.36
C HIS A 504 -13.18 -4.63 -18.71
N ARG A 505 -11.97 -5.20 -18.69
CA ARG A 505 -10.72 -4.52 -19.07
C ARG A 505 -10.78 -4.00 -20.51
N ASN A 506 -11.22 -4.81 -21.47
CA ASN A 506 -11.39 -4.38 -22.85
C ASN A 506 -12.40 -3.21 -23.00
N MET A 507 -13.49 -3.24 -22.23
CA MET A 507 -14.46 -2.14 -22.19
C MET A 507 -13.85 -0.86 -21.61
N GLN A 508 -13.08 -0.95 -20.52
CA GLN A 508 -12.44 0.22 -19.91
C GLN A 508 -11.45 0.90 -20.88
N ILE A 509 -10.62 0.13 -21.58
CA ILE A 509 -9.70 0.65 -22.60
C ILE A 509 -10.49 1.36 -23.72
N GLN A 510 -11.59 0.77 -24.17
CA GLN A 510 -12.43 1.36 -25.23
C GLN A 510 -13.17 2.63 -24.79
N MET A 511 -13.59 2.73 -23.52
CA MET A 511 -14.25 3.93 -22.99
C MET A 511 -13.26 5.09 -22.88
N GLN A 512 -12.06 4.82 -22.37
CA GLN A 512 -11.01 5.83 -22.24
C GLN A 512 -10.42 6.26 -23.60
N GLY A 513 -10.40 5.37 -24.60
CA GLY A 513 -9.97 5.72 -25.96
C GLY A 513 -10.96 6.56 -26.78
N LYS A 514 -12.18 6.81 -26.26
CA LYS A 514 -13.21 7.64 -26.92
C LYS A 514 -13.34 9.05 -26.35
N GLN A 515 -12.70 9.34 -25.22
CA GLN A 515 -12.59 10.67 -24.62
C GLN A 515 -11.28 11.33 -25.07
#